data_AF-A0A539E0Y0-F1
#
_entry.id   AF-A0A539E0Y0-F1
#
_cell.length_a   1.000
_cell.length_b   1.000
_cell.length_c   1.000
_cell.angle_alpha   90.00
_cell.angle_beta   90.00
_cell.angle_gamma   90.00
#
_symmetry.space_group_name_H-M   'P 1'
#
loop_
_entity.id
_entity.type
_entity.pdbx_description
1 polymer ?
#
loop_
_entity_poly.entity_id
_entity_poly.type
_entity_poly.pdbx_seq_one_letter_code
_entity_poly.pdbx_strand_id
1 'polypeptide(L)'
;MSSSRVSRRTALFGAAASAVGVVGLARRTTATAAPGAAPGAAPVVPIEQAASVTRPAKRLRQMGSLMFPMGPEPRCDVLDNFGDPRSGGRRHEGIDLLSTLGQEVYAVVDGLLTKQAGADSSLSGNAWGITADLDGTYYFYAHLSAFAPGLSLGDRVKRGQIIG
;
A
#
# COMPACT_ATOMS: atom_id res chain seq x y z
N MET A 1 2.98 17.08 -56.52
CA MET A 1 2.71 16.05 -57.55
C MET A 1 2.02 14.89 -56.84
N SER A 2 0.71 14.94 -56.64
CA SER A 2 -0.32 14.29 -57.49
C SER A 2 -0.05 12.80 -57.74
N SER A 3 -0.78 11.91 -57.05
CA SER A 3 -1.77 11.06 -57.73
C SER A 3 -2.62 10.28 -56.72
N SER A 4 -3.93 10.37 -56.95
CA SER A 4 -5.05 9.63 -56.34
C SER A 4 -5.24 8.25 -57.00
N ARG A 5 -5.90 7.32 -56.27
CA ARG A 5 -6.95 6.33 -56.70
C ARG A 5 -7.15 5.33 -55.54
N VAL A 6 -8.24 5.33 -54.76
CA VAL A 6 -9.64 4.88 -55.01
C VAL A 6 -9.83 3.36 -55.17
N SER A 7 -10.52 2.79 -54.17
CA SER A 7 -11.56 1.73 -54.19
C SER A 7 -11.19 0.26 -54.39
N ARG A 8 -11.71 -0.59 -53.48
CA ARG A 8 -12.84 -1.49 -53.76
C ARG A 8 -13.40 -2.13 -52.48
N ARG A 9 -14.68 -1.89 -52.21
CA ARG A 9 -15.55 -2.73 -51.36
C ARG A 9 -15.89 -4.00 -52.12
N THR A 10 -15.84 -5.17 -51.46
CA THR A 10 -16.67 -6.33 -51.80
C THR A 10 -17.01 -7.10 -50.53
N ALA A 11 -18.31 -7.30 -50.32
CA ALA A 11 -18.92 -8.15 -49.29
C ALA A 11 -19.18 -9.57 -49.83
N LEU A 12 -19.31 -10.57 -48.94
CA LEU A 12 -20.10 -11.81 -49.07
C LEU A 12 -20.03 -12.53 -47.69
N PHE A 13 -21.11 -12.63 -46.91
CA PHE A 13 -22.21 -13.61 -46.91
C PHE A 13 -21.83 -15.05 -46.51
N GLY A 14 -22.53 -15.56 -45.47
CA GLY A 14 -22.59 -16.97 -45.06
C GLY A 14 -22.29 -17.14 -43.56
N ALA A 15 -23.09 -17.79 -42.72
CA ALA A 15 -24.31 -18.56 -42.90
C ALA A 15 -25.10 -18.55 -41.58
N ALA A 16 -26.43 -18.49 -41.69
CA ALA A 16 -27.34 -18.75 -40.59
C ALA A 16 -27.44 -20.26 -40.35
N ALA A 17 -27.34 -20.70 -39.10
CA ALA A 17 -27.75 -22.02 -38.66
C ALA A 17 -28.82 -21.87 -37.58
N SER A 18 -30.06 -22.14 -37.97
CA SER A 18 -31.21 -22.24 -37.09
C SER A 18 -31.14 -23.55 -36.30
N ALA A 19 -31.13 -23.47 -34.97
CA ALA A 19 -31.42 -24.60 -34.11
C ALA A 19 -32.78 -24.35 -33.44
N VAL A 20 -33.79 -25.10 -33.91
CA VAL A 20 -35.11 -25.20 -33.27
C VAL A 20 -34.95 -26.13 -32.07
N GLY A 21 -35.05 -25.58 -30.86
CA GLY A 21 -35.05 -26.32 -29.60
C GLY A 21 -36.40 -26.15 -28.89
N VAL A 22 -37.03 -27.28 -28.62
CA VAL A 22 -38.37 -27.44 -28.03
C VAL A 22 -38.52 -26.63 -26.73
N VAL A 23 -39.51 -25.74 -26.68
CA VAL A 23 -39.91 -25.01 -25.47
C VAL A 23 -40.67 -25.97 -24.55
N GLY A 24 -39.96 -26.54 -23.58
CA GLY A 24 -40.57 -27.21 -22.44
C GLY A 24 -41.15 -26.15 -21.48
N LEU A 25 -42.47 -26.20 -21.26
CA LEU A 25 -43.17 -25.33 -20.32
C LEU A 25 -42.78 -25.70 -18.87
N ALA A 26 -41.67 -25.16 -18.38
CA ALA A 26 -41.30 -25.26 -16.97
C ALA A 26 -42.25 -24.36 -16.15
N ARG A 27 -43.05 -24.99 -15.28
CA ARG A 27 -43.84 -24.32 -14.24
C ARG A 27 -42.91 -23.41 -13.42
N ARG A 28 -43.13 -22.10 -13.49
CA ARG A 28 -42.50 -21.12 -12.59
C ARG A 28 -43.04 -21.34 -11.18
N THR A 29 -42.25 -21.95 -10.31
CA THR A 29 -42.45 -21.86 -8.87
C THR A 29 -41.96 -20.48 -8.43
N THR A 30 -42.87 -19.59 -8.06
CA THR A 30 -42.52 -18.36 -7.35
C THR A 30 -42.07 -18.76 -5.94
N ALA A 31 -40.76 -18.86 -5.74
CA ALA A 31 -40.18 -18.92 -4.41
C ALA A 31 -40.29 -17.53 -3.79
N THR A 32 -41.18 -17.36 -2.81
CA THR A 32 -41.23 -16.18 -1.95
C THR A 32 -39.96 -16.17 -1.11
N ALA A 33 -39.01 -15.30 -1.44
CA ALA A 33 -37.83 -15.06 -0.61
C ALA A 33 -38.29 -14.38 0.69
N ALA A 34 -38.10 -15.06 1.82
CA ALA A 34 -38.20 -14.44 3.14
C ALA A 34 -37.15 -13.31 3.25
N PRO A 35 -37.43 -12.22 3.99
CA PRO A 35 -36.44 -11.17 4.21
C PRO A 35 -35.27 -11.77 4.98
N GLY A 36 -34.12 -11.91 4.31
CA GLY A 36 -32.86 -12.26 4.94
C GLY A 36 -32.49 -11.17 5.95
N ALA A 37 -32.36 -11.55 7.21
CA ALA A 37 -31.90 -10.67 8.27
C ALA A 37 -30.58 -10.00 7.87
N ALA A 38 -30.54 -8.67 7.96
CA ALA A 38 -29.31 -7.91 7.83
C ALA A 38 -28.27 -8.46 8.83
N PRO A 39 -26.98 -8.57 8.46
CA PRO A 39 -25.95 -8.90 9.42
C PRO A 39 -26.01 -7.85 10.53
N GLY A 40 -26.23 -8.32 11.76
CA GLY A 40 -26.39 -7.45 12.92
C GLY A 40 -25.23 -6.47 13.00
N ALA A 41 -25.56 -5.18 13.06
CA ALA A 41 -24.59 -4.13 13.30
C ALA A 41 -23.83 -4.49 14.57
N ALA A 42 -22.52 -4.75 14.44
CA ALA A 42 -21.66 -4.87 15.59
C ALA A 42 -21.83 -3.61 16.45
N PRO A 43 -21.91 -3.73 17.79
CA PRO A 43 -22.08 -2.56 18.64
C PRO A 43 -20.93 -1.59 18.39
N VAL A 44 -21.28 -0.35 18.05
CA VAL A 44 -20.32 0.75 17.99
C VAL A 44 -19.86 1.00 19.41
N VAL A 45 -18.67 0.50 19.75
CA VAL A 45 -18.04 0.72 21.06
C VAL A 45 -17.44 2.13 21.11
N PRO A 46 -17.59 2.87 22.22
CA PRO A 46 -16.92 4.15 22.41
C PRO A 46 -15.41 4.03 22.24
N ILE A 47 -14.81 4.95 21.49
CA ILE A 47 -13.35 5.04 21.23
C ILE A 47 -12.50 5.16 22.50
N GLU A 48 -13.11 5.55 23.62
CA GLU A 48 -12.50 5.62 24.96
C GLU A 48 -12.25 4.23 25.57
N GLN A 49 -12.87 3.17 25.04
CA GLN A 49 -12.77 1.84 25.62
C GLN A 49 -11.55 1.10 25.04
N ALA A 50 -10.54 0.91 25.89
CA ALA A 50 -9.35 0.15 25.52
C ALA A 50 -9.73 -1.25 25.00
N ALA A 51 -9.27 -1.58 23.80
CA ALA A 51 -9.46 -2.91 23.24
C ALA A 51 -8.80 -3.97 24.13
N SER A 52 -9.48 -5.10 24.34
CA SER A 52 -8.90 -6.24 25.03
C SER A 52 -7.99 -7.01 24.08
N VAL A 53 -6.69 -6.98 24.35
CA VAL A 53 -5.69 -7.70 23.56
C VAL A 53 -5.85 -9.21 23.81
N THR A 54 -6.25 -9.98 22.79
CA THR A 54 -6.49 -11.44 22.90
C THR A 54 -5.23 -12.26 23.16
N ARG A 55 -4.05 -11.72 22.83
CA ARG A 55 -2.75 -12.32 23.16
C ARG A 55 -1.73 -11.20 23.44
N PRO A 56 -1.01 -11.23 24.57
CA PRO A 56 0.03 -10.24 24.81
C PRO A 56 1.05 -10.31 23.68
N ALA A 57 1.25 -9.19 22.98
CA ALA A 57 2.33 -9.05 22.03
C ALA A 57 3.64 -9.26 22.79
N LYS A 58 4.42 -10.27 22.41
CA LYS A 58 5.78 -10.40 22.94
C LYS A 58 6.55 -9.19 22.44
N ARG A 59 6.88 -8.26 23.33
CA ARG A 59 7.77 -7.13 23.00
C ARG A 59 9.14 -7.74 22.68
N LEU A 60 9.41 -7.94 21.40
CA LEU A 60 10.66 -8.48 20.91
C LEU A 60 11.74 -7.41 21.06
N ARG A 61 12.21 -7.21 22.30
CA ARG A 61 13.25 -6.26 22.71
C ARG A 61 12.81 -4.79 22.67
N GLN A 62 13.09 -4.07 23.76
CA GLN A 62 13.02 -2.60 23.80
C GLN A 62 14.47 -2.12 23.85
N MET A 63 15.07 -1.97 22.67
CA MET A 63 16.47 -1.58 22.48
C MET A 63 16.48 -0.09 22.09
N GLY A 64 16.87 0.77 23.04
CA GLY A 64 16.87 2.23 22.85
C GLY A 64 15.47 2.83 22.65
N SER A 65 15.30 4.12 22.94
CA SER A 65 14.08 4.81 22.51
C SER A 65 14.19 5.13 21.02
N LEU A 66 13.31 4.54 20.21
CA LEU A 66 13.07 5.03 18.86
C LEU A 66 12.60 6.48 18.94
N MET A 67 13.12 7.31 18.04
CA MET A 67 12.51 8.61 17.79
C MET A 67 11.42 8.46 16.74
N PHE A 68 10.36 9.26 16.85
CA PHE A 68 9.35 9.32 15.80
C PHE A 68 9.94 10.00 14.55
N PRO A 69 9.75 9.46 13.33
CA PRO A 69 10.54 9.82 12.16
C PRO A 69 10.15 11.14 11.47
N MET A 70 9.20 11.92 11.99
CA MET A 70 8.80 13.20 11.39
C MET A 70 8.16 14.14 12.43
N GLY A 71 8.07 15.43 12.12
CA GLY A 71 7.31 16.39 12.93
C GLY A 71 5.80 16.24 12.75
N PRO A 72 4.97 16.74 13.68
CA PRO A 72 3.51 16.70 13.56
C PRO A 72 2.95 17.68 12.51
N GLU A 73 3.70 18.76 12.24
CA GLU A 73 3.31 19.84 11.33
C GLU A 73 4.09 19.75 10.01
N PRO A 74 3.51 20.21 8.88
CA PRO A 74 2.14 20.69 8.71
C PRO A 74 1.12 19.55 8.56
N ARG A 75 1.59 18.30 8.49
CA ARG A 75 0.74 17.10 8.45
C ARG A 75 1.52 15.88 8.89
N CYS A 76 0.92 15.09 9.77
CA CYS A 76 1.41 13.77 10.17
C CYS A 76 0.22 12.88 10.54
N ASP A 77 -0.34 12.17 9.55
CA ASP A 77 -1.38 11.16 9.82
C ASP A 77 -0.74 9.77 9.85
N VAL A 78 -0.94 9.04 10.95
CA VAL A 78 -0.49 7.65 11.08
C VAL A 78 -1.61 6.73 10.63
N LEU A 79 -1.37 5.90 9.62
CA LEU A 79 -2.36 4.93 9.16
C LEU A 79 -2.20 3.59 9.90
N ASP A 80 -3.30 2.99 10.34
CA ASP A 80 -3.32 1.59 10.79
C ASP A 80 -3.55 0.68 9.58
N ASN A 81 -2.49 0.44 8.81
CA ASN A 81 -2.57 -0.26 7.52
C ASN A 81 -1.54 -1.38 7.37
N PHE A 82 -0.96 -1.83 8.48
CA PHE A 82 -0.09 -3.00 8.46
C PHE A 82 -0.90 -4.24 8.07
N GLY A 83 -0.38 -5.06 7.15
CA GLY A 83 -1.04 -6.26 6.67
C GLY A 83 -2.08 -6.04 5.56
N ASP A 84 -2.34 -4.79 5.17
CA ASP A 84 -3.27 -4.47 4.09
C ASP A 84 -2.87 -5.15 2.77
N PRO A 85 -3.85 -5.59 1.95
CA PRO A 85 -3.54 -6.22 0.67
C PRO A 85 -2.77 -5.28 -0.27
N ARG A 86 -1.76 -5.82 -0.96
CA ARG A 86 -1.03 -5.16 -2.05
C ARG A 86 -1.12 -6.01 -3.32
N SER A 87 -0.91 -5.38 -4.47
CA SER A 87 -0.92 -6.06 -5.77
C SER A 87 0.03 -7.27 -5.80
N GLY A 88 -0.36 -8.34 -6.48
CA GLY A 88 0.47 -9.55 -6.61
C GLY A 88 0.48 -10.45 -5.37
N GLY A 89 -0.56 -10.39 -4.54
CA GLY A 89 -0.70 -11.25 -3.35
C GLY A 89 0.16 -10.84 -2.14
N ARG A 90 0.85 -9.69 -2.24
CA ARG A 90 1.66 -9.13 -1.15
C ARG A 90 0.80 -8.56 -0.04
N ARG A 91 1.40 -8.40 1.14
CA ARG A 91 0.86 -7.68 2.30
C ARG A 91 1.68 -6.42 2.53
N HIS A 92 1.10 -5.41 3.15
CA HIS A 92 1.85 -4.25 3.61
C HIS A 92 2.68 -4.62 4.86
N GLU A 93 4.00 -4.46 4.79
CA GLU A 93 4.95 -4.80 5.87
C GLU A 93 5.56 -3.55 6.51
N GLY A 94 4.73 -2.51 6.65
CA GLY A 94 5.12 -1.22 7.20
C GLY A 94 3.89 -0.47 7.72
N ILE A 95 4.12 0.76 8.15
CA ILE A 95 3.08 1.73 8.51
C ILE A 95 3.30 2.95 7.65
N ASP A 96 2.24 3.45 7.02
CA ASP A 96 2.33 4.66 6.22
C ASP A 96 2.07 5.90 7.11
N LEU A 97 2.97 6.88 6.98
CA LEU A 97 2.84 8.20 7.59
C LEU A 97 2.58 9.21 6.47
N LEU A 98 1.38 9.82 6.48
CA LEU A 98 1.05 10.83 5.48
C LEU A 98 1.65 12.18 5.88
N SER A 99 2.36 12.79 4.94
CA SER A 99 3.05 14.07 5.11
C SER A 99 2.73 15.04 3.98
N THR A 100 3.14 16.29 4.13
CA THR A 100 3.24 17.22 3.01
C THR A 100 4.52 16.95 2.22
N LEU A 101 4.48 17.12 0.90
CA LEU A 101 5.65 16.93 0.05
C LEU A 101 6.84 17.80 0.54
N GLY A 102 8.00 17.17 0.75
CA GLY A 102 9.19 17.85 1.25
C GLY A 102 9.27 18.04 2.76
N GLN A 103 8.29 17.53 3.53
CA GLN A 103 8.40 17.50 4.98
C GLN A 103 9.58 16.62 5.43
N GLU A 104 10.36 17.12 6.38
CA GLU A 104 11.56 16.44 6.88
C GLU A 104 11.26 15.07 7.48
N VAL A 105 12.09 14.09 7.11
CA VAL A 105 12.12 12.75 7.67
C VAL A 105 13.43 12.53 8.43
N TYR A 106 13.32 11.99 9.64
CA TYR A 106 14.43 11.78 10.55
C TYR A 106 14.80 10.29 10.71
N ALA A 107 16.08 10.02 10.91
CA ALA A 107 16.55 8.70 11.34
C ALA A 107 15.98 8.36 12.73
N VAL A 108 15.33 7.20 12.88
CA VAL A 108 14.69 6.77 14.14
C VAL A 108 15.70 6.25 15.16
N VAL A 109 16.91 5.92 14.71
CA VAL A 109 18.03 5.35 15.47
C VAL A 109 19.38 5.86 14.97
N ASP A 110 20.41 5.72 15.79
CA ASP A 110 21.79 5.73 15.33
C ASP A 110 22.05 4.47 14.48
N GLY A 111 22.72 4.63 13.33
CA GLY A 111 23.00 3.49 12.46
C GLY A 111 23.79 3.83 11.21
N LEU A 112 23.87 2.83 10.32
CA LEU A 112 24.57 2.88 9.04
C LEU A 112 23.55 2.87 7.90
N LEU A 113 23.71 3.74 6.91
CA LEU A 113 22.94 3.69 5.66
C LEU A 113 23.42 2.49 4.84
N THR A 114 22.62 1.41 4.81
CA THR A 114 22.96 0.14 4.18
C THR A 114 22.19 -0.15 2.90
N LYS A 115 21.18 0.68 2.57
CA LYS A 115 20.46 0.60 1.29
C LYS A 115 20.07 1.98 0.80
N GLN A 116 20.21 2.20 -0.51
CA GLN A 116 19.67 3.35 -1.22
C GLN A 116 18.93 2.85 -2.47
N ALA A 117 17.76 3.41 -2.76
CA ALA A 117 17.07 3.22 -4.05
C ALA A 117 16.61 4.57 -4.58
N GLY A 118 16.75 4.81 -5.88
CA GLY A 118 16.40 6.09 -6.52
C GLY A 118 14.94 6.17 -6.98
N ALA A 119 14.58 7.31 -7.57
CA ALA A 119 13.25 7.61 -8.09
C ALA A 119 12.76 6.64 -9.19
N ASP A 120 13.67 5.90 -9.83
CA ASP A 120 13.39 4.86 -10.82
C ASP A 120 12.87 3.54 -10.19
N SER A 121 12.99 3.39 -8.86
CA SER A 121 12.39 2.27 -8.14
C SER A 121 10.86 2.33 -8.18
N SER A 122 10.26 1.44 -8.99
CA SER A 122 8.81 1.42 -9.24
C SER A 122 7.92 1.26 -8.01
N LEU A 123 8.42 0.67 -6.92
CA LEU A 123 7.63 0.44 -5.70
C LEU A 123 7.94 1.40 -4.57
N SER A 124 9.19 1.86 -4.44
CA SER A 124 9.60 2.69 -3.30
C SER A 124 9.87 4.15 -3.66
N GLY A 125 10.18 4.45 -4.93
CA GLY A 125 10.89 5.69 -5.26
C GLY A 125 12.18 5.83 -4.45
N ASN A 126 12.53 7.08 -4.11
CA ASN A 126 13.68 7.36 -3.23
C ASN A 126 13.49 6.67 -1.88
N ALA A 127 14.49 5.89 -1.49
CA ALA A 127 14.42 5.10 -0.26
C ALA A 127 15.78 4.97 0.43
N TRP A 128 15.75 4.95 1.75
CA TRP A 128 16.88 4.61 2.61
C TRP A 128 16.62 3.33 3.40
N GLY A 129 17.67 2.56 3.64
CA GLY A 129 17.73 1.53 4.66
C GLY A 129 18.78 1.88 5.70
N ILE A 130 18.39 1.91 6.97
CA ILE A 130 19.30 2.11 8.11
C ILE A 130 19.43 0.79 8.87
N THR A 131 20.65 0.28 9.02
CA THR A 131 20.96 -0.80 9.95
C THR A 131 21.38 -0.19 11.29
N ALA A 132 20.63 -0.46 12.35
CA ALA A 132 20.87 0.10 13.67
C ALA A 132 22.18 -0.39 14.28
N ASP A 133 22.92 0.52 14.91
CA ASP A 133 24.16 0.17 15.63
C ASP A 133 23.90 -0.73 16.84
N LEU A 134 22.71 -0.61 17.44
CA LEU A 134 22.40 -1.20 18.73
C LEU A 134 22.10 -2.70 18.67
N ASP A 135 21.37 -3.16 17.65
CA ASP A 135 20.98 -4.57 17.47
C ASP A 135 21.00 -5.06 16.03
N GLY A 136 21.42 -4.22 15.08
CA GLY A 136 21.37 -4.57 13.66
C GLY A 136 19.96 -4.58 13.07
N THR A 137 18.94 -4.11 13.80
CA THR A 137 17.58 -3.95 13.25
C THR A 137 17.62 -3.05 12.02
N TYR A 138 16.90 -3.46 10.97
CA TYR A 138 16.84 -2.74 9.70
C TYR A 138 15.57 -1.90 9.62
N TYR A 139 15.74 -0.59 9.42
CA TYR A 139 14.66 0.38 9.24
C TYR A 139 14.63 0.85 7.78
N PHE A 140 13.47 0.73 7.14
CA PHE A 140 13.29 1.10 5.74
C PHE A 140 12.39 2.33 5.61
N TYR A 141 12.84 3.28 4.82
CA TYR A 141 12.15 4.54 4.52
C TYR A 141 11.92 4.57 3.02
N ALA A 142 10.68 4.69 2.59
CA ALA A 142 10.31 4.78 1.19
C ALA A 142 9.58 6.09 0.90
N HIS A 143 9.42 6.39 -0.39
CA HIS A 143 8.65 7.52 -0.89
C HIS A 143 9.18 8.90 -0.46
N LEU A 144 10.49 8.99 -0.21
CA LEU A 144 11.13 10.27 0.09
C LEU A 144 11.05 11.19 -1.13
N SER A 145 10.78 12.47 -0.91
CA SER A 145 10.73 13.45 -2.02
C SER A 145 12.14 13.73 -2.56
N ALA A 146 13.13 13.74 -1.67
CA ALA A 146 14.55 13.89 -1.96
C ALA A 146 15.36 13.18 -0.86
N PHE A 147 16.67 13.04 -1.09
CA PHE A 147 17.59 12.66 -0.02
C PHE A 147 18.15 13.92 0.65
N ALA A 148 18.38 13.86 1.96
CA ALA A 148 19.10 14.94 2.64
C ALA A 148 20.50 15.13 2.03
N PRO A 149 20.96 16.38 1.82
CA PRO A 149 22.24 16.65 1.19
C PRO A 149 23.39 16.14 2.07
N GLY A 150 24.45 15.64 1.41
CA GLY A 150 25.65 15.17 2.09
C GLY A 150 25.55 13.78 2.72
N LEU A 151 24.47 13.04 2.45
CA LEU A 151 24.35 11.62 2.80
C LEU A 151 24.55 10.71 1.59
N SER A 152 25.33 9.66 1.80
CA SER A 152 25.62 8.60 0.83
C SER A 152 25.48 7.23 1.48
N LEU A 153 25.32 6.20 0.66
CA LEU A 153 25.39 4.81 1.10
C LEU A 153 26.71 4.57 1.87
N GLY A 154 26.63 3.95 3.05
CA GLY A 154 27.77 3.72 3.93
C GLY A 154 28.01 4.82 4.96
N ASP A 155 27.30 5.95 4.90
CA ASP A 155 27.41 6.97 5.94
C ASP A 155 26.70 6.56 7.23
N ARG A 156 27.23 7.04 8.36
CA ARG A 156 26.58 6.91 9.66
C ARG A 156 25.61 8.05 9.87
N VAL A 157 24.45 7.73 10.42
CA VAL A 157 23.44 8.70 10.82
C VAL A 157 23.21 8.64 12.33
N LYS A 158 22.80 9.77 12.89
CA LYS A 158 22.36 9.88 14.28
C LYS A 158 20.85 9.91 14.36
N ARG A 159 20.28 9.35 15.43
CA ARG A 159 18.86 9.48 15.75
C ARG A 159 18.46 10.95 15.73
N GLY A 160 17.44 11.29 14.95
CA GLY A 160 16.97 12.66 14.75
C GLY A 160 17.63 13.43 13.61
N GLN A 161 18.66 12.87 12.96
CA GLN A 161 19.26 13.47 11.78
C GLN A 161 18.27 13.41 10.61
N ILE A 162 18.13 14.52 9.87
CA ILE A 162 17.34 14.59 8.64
C ILE A 162 18.00 13.69 7.58
N ILE A 163 17.19 12.82 6.99
CA ILE A 163 17.61 11.86 5.95
C ILE A 163 16.91 12.05 4.61
N GLY A 164 15.81 12.82 4.57
CA GLY A 164 15.06 13.17 3.37
C GLY A 164 13.81 13.96 3.65
#